data_AF-A0A0D0AFD5-F1
#
_entry.id   AF-A0A0D0AFD5-F1
#
_cell.length_a   1.000
_cell.length_b   1.000
_cell.length_c   1.000
_cell.angle_alpha   90.00
_cell.angle_beta   90.00
_cell.angle_gamma   90.00
#
_symmetry.space_group_name_H-M   'P 1'
#
loop_
_entity.id
_entity.type
_entity.pdbx_description
1 polymer ?
#
loop_
_entity_poly.entity_id
_entity_poly.type
_entity_poly.pdbx_seq_one_letter_code
_entity_poly.pdbx_strand_id
1 'polypeptide(L)' 'LPCCSVCLGRNPHRTIECAATLTWDGKHDTIAERISKALWTKDGKQLCTAWQQEEGCDSTRHDSRHICS' A
#
# COMPACT_ATOMS: atom_id res chain seq x y z
N LEU A 1 9.04 12.08 4.07
CA LEU A 1 7.71 11.76 3.52
C LEU A 1 7.56 10.25 3.54
N PRO A 2 6.51 9.71 4.17
CA PRO A 2 6.28 8.27 4.17
C PRO A 2 6.17 7.76 2.73
N CYS A 3 6.67 6.55 2.50
CA CYS A 3 6.54 5.88 1.21
C CYS A 3 5.06 5.64 0.91
N CYS A 4 4.63 5.82 -0.34
CA CYS A 4 3.26 5.47 -0.72
C CYS A 4 3.13 3.95 -0.88
N SER A 5 2.23 3.33 -0.13
CA SER A 5 1.95 1.88 -0.19
C SER A 5 1.33 1.37 -1.50
N VAL A 6 1.10 2.26 -2.47
CA VAL A 6 0.60 1.91 -3.82
C VAL A 6 1.75 1.92 -4.80
N CYS A 7 2.37 3.09 -5.03
CA CYS A 7 3.44 3.24 -6.02
C CYS A 7 4.86 3.01 -5.48
N LEU A 8 5.02 2.77 -4.17
CA LEU A 8 6.31 2.63 -3.48
C LEU A 8 7.22 3.85 -3.63
N GLY A 9 6.64 4.99 -3.99
CA GLY A 9 7.35 6.24 -4.22
C GLY A 9 7.42 7.10 -2.97
N ARG A 10 8.53 7.83 -2.83
CA ARG A 10 8.71 8.89 -1.82
C ARG A 10 8.34 10.29 -2.33
N ASN A 11 7.88 10.39 -3.58
CA ASN A 11 7.51 11.65 -4.22
C ASN A 11 6.28 12.27 -3.53
N PRO A 12 6.24 13.60 -3.33
CA PRO A 12 5.10 14.26 -2.71
C PRO A 12 3.83 14.07 -3.56
N HIS A 13 2.84 13.36 -3.00
CA HIS A 13 1.49 13.26 -3.57
C HIS A 13 0.49 12.87 -2.48
N ARG A 14 -0.81 12.95 -2.79
CA ARG A 14 -1.88 12.50 -1.90
C ARG A 14 -1.93 10.97 -1.86
N THR A 15 -1.21 10.37 -0.93
CA THR A 15 -1.09 8.90 -0.82
C THR A 15 -2.44 8.20 -0.64
N ILE A 16 -3.41 8.83 0.04
CA ILE A 16 -4.77 8.32 0.24
C ILE A 16 -5.64 8.30 -1.03
N GLU A 17 -5.24 9.06 -2.05
CA GLU A 17 -5.88 9.15 -3.37
C GLU A 17 -5.00 8.52 -4.46
N CYS A 18 -3.91 7.82 -4.08
CA CYS A 18 -2.98 7.26 -5.06
C CYS A 18 -3.65 6.12 -5.85
N ALA A 19 -3.69 6.28 -7.17
CA ALA A 19 -4.24 5.34 -8.14
C ALA A 19 -3.18 4.90 -9.17
N ALA A 20 -1.91 4.89 -8.78
CA ALA A 20 -0.83 4.48 -9.66
C ALA A 20 -0.93 2.99 -10.01
N THR A 21 -0.76 2.68 -11.29
CA THR A 21 -0.74 1.31 -11.79
C THR A 21 0.67 0.72 -11.84
N LEU A 22 1.69 1.58 -11.84
CA LEU A 22 3.10 1.23 -11.85
C LEU A 22 3.83 1.74 -10.59
N THR A 23 4.96 1.12 -10.27
CA THR A 23 5.92 1.57 -9.27
C THR A 23 6.50 2.93 -9.62
N TRP A 24 7.11 3.60 -8.64
CA TRP A 24 7.66 4.96 -8.76
C TRP A 24 8.71 5.12 -9.86
N ASP A 25 9.35 4.04 -10.29
CA ASP A 25 10.33 3.99 -11.37
C ASP A 25 9.73 3.59 -12.72
N GLY A 26 8.42 3.31 -12.79
CA GLY A 26 7.71 2.91 -13.99
C GLY A 26 8.05 1.52 -14.51
N LYS A 27 8.75 0.68 -13.73
CA LYS A 27 9.25 -0.62 -14.20
C LYS A 27 8.34 -1.81 -13.89
N HIS A 28 7.56 -1.72 -12.83
CA HIS A 28 6.75 -2.83 -12.33
C HIS A 28 5.32 -2.38 -12.11
N ASP A 29 4.37 -3.30 -12.34
CA ASP A 29 3.01 -3.10 -11.88
C ASP A 29 2.95 -3.00 -10.36
N THR A 30 2.12 -2.10 -9.85
CA THR A 30 1.83 -2.05 -8.41
C THR A 30 1.16 -3.35 -7.98
N ILE A 31 1.50 -3.84 -6.78
CA ILE A 31 0.85 -5.02 -6.22
C ILE A 31 -0.48 -4.66 -5.53
N ALA A 32 -0.64 -3.38 -5.16
CA ALA A 32 -1.75 -2.86 -4.39
C ALA A 32 -2.41 -1.64 -5.05
N GLU A 33 -3.68 -1.43 -4.72
CA GLU A 33 -4.51 -0.32 -5.13
C GLU A 33 -5.36 0.19 -3.97
N ARG A 34 -5.87 1.41 -4.09
CA ARG A 34 -6.83 1.97 -3.12
C ARG A 34 -8.25 1.87 -3.62
N ILE A 35 -9.07 1.17 -2.85
CA ILE A 35 -10.52 1.06 -3.08
C ILE A 35 -11.22 1.56 -1.82
N SER A 36 -12.04 2.61 -1.96
CA SER A 36 -12.81 3.21 -0.86
C SER A 36 -11.95 3.53 0.37
N LYS A 37 -10.75 4.11 0.15
CA LYS A 37 -9.72 4.45 1.16
C LYS A 37 -9.01 3.26 1.84
N ALA A 38 -9.43 2.02 1.57
CA ALA A 38 -8.71 0.82 2.00
C ALA A 38 -7.66 0.41 0.97
N LEU A 39 -6.61 -0.28 1.43
CA LEU A 39 -5.57 -0.84 0.57
C LEU A 39 -5.89 -2.30 0.24
N TRP A 40 -5.82 -2.64 -1.03
CA TRP A 40 -6.14 -3.96 -1.54
C TRP A 40 -5.02 -4.41 -2.47
N THR A 41 -4.69 -5.69 -2.47
CA THR A 41 -3.88 -6.29 -3.51
C THR A 41 -4.70 -6.47 -4.78
N LYS A 42 -4.03 -6.52 -5.94
CA LYS A 42 -4.69 -6.78 -7.23
C LYS A 42 -5.36 -8.18 -7.31
N ASP A 43 -4.98 -9.12 -6.45
CA ASP A 43 -5.65 -10.42 -6.30
C ASP A 43 -6.85 -10.39 -5.33
N GLY A 44 -7.25 -9.22 -4.85
CA GLY A 44 -8.48 -9.02 -4.08
C GLY A 44 -8.36 -9.23 -2.58
N LYS A 45 -7.15 -9.26 -2.02
CA LYS A 45 -6.93 -9.35 -0.56
C LYS A 45 -6.77 -7.97 0.03
N GLN A 46 -7.44 -7.71 1.15
CA GLN A 46 -7.29 -6.45 1.87
C GLN A 46 -5.97 -6.44 2.66
N LEU A 47 -5.20 -5.37 2.52
CA LEU A 47 -3.96 -5.14 3.27
C LEU A 47 -4.23 -4.31 4.53
N CYS A 48 -3.37 -4.50 5.55
CA CYS A 48 -3.40 -3.67 6.75
C CYS A 48 -2.71 -2.32 6.48
N THR A 49 -3.46 -1.23 6.52
CA THR A 49 -2.90 0.12 6.32
C THR A 49 -1.95 0.54 7.45
N ALA A 50 -2.16 0.07 8.68
CA ALA A 50 -1.24 0.31 9.79
C ALA A 50 0.09 -0.40 9.57
N TRP A 51 0.06 -1.62 9.04
CA TRP A 51 1.27 -2.37 8.68
C TRP A 51 2.14 -1.65 7.65
N GLN A 52 1.54 -0.88 6.73
CA GLN A 52 2.27 -0.10 5.73
C GLN A 52 2.79 1.27 6.25
N GLN A 53 2.52 1.62 7.51
CA GLN A 53 3.05 2.82 8.14
C GLN A 53 4.39 2.52 8.81
N GLU A 54 5.14 3.57 9.13
CA GLU A 54 6.47 3.45 9.74
C GLU A 54 6.41 2.75 11.11
N GLU A 55 5.32 2.98 11.85
CA GLU A 55 5.05 2.37 13.15
C GLU A 55 4.64 0.89 13.02
N GLY A 56 4.19 0.45 11.85
CA GLY A 56 3.70 -0.91 11.61
C GLY A 56 2.39 -1.23 12.33
N CYS A 57 2.11 -2.54 12.50
CA CYS A 57 0.94 -3.04 13.20
C CYS A 57 1.27 -4.29 14.02
N ASP A 58 0.99 -4.26 15.32
CA ASP A 58 1.36 -5.33 16.26
C ASP A 58 0.24 -6.38 16.44
N SER A 59 -0.87 -6.21 15.73
CA SER A 59 -2.07 -7.03 15.95
C SER A 59 -1.97 -8.38 15.27
N THR A 60 -1.94 -9.46 16.06
CA THR A 60 -1.91 -10.84 15.56
C THR A 60 -3.26 -11.34 15.00
N ARG A 61 -4.31 -10.52 15.06
CA ARG A 61 -5.66 -10.91 14.59
C ARG A 61 -5.77 -10.99 13.08
N HIS A 62 -4.82 -10.40 12.34
CA HIS A 62 -4.91 -10.26 10.89
C HIS A 62 -3.54 -10.31 10.21
N ASP A 63 -2.65 -11.19 10.68
CA ASP A 63 -1.29 -11.39 10.15
C ASP A 63 -1.28 -11.69 8.64
N SER A 64 -2.33 -12.34 8.13
CA SER A 64 -2.47 -12.59 6.68
C SER A 64 -2.59 -11.31 5.83
N ARG A 65 -2.82 -10.14 6.46
CA ARG A 65 -2.88 -8.83 5.83
C ARG A 65 -1.60 -8.00 6.02
N HIS A 66 -0.63 -8.51 6.78
CA HIS A 66 0.68 -7.89 7.03
C HIS A 66 1.66 -8.24 5.90
N ILE A 67 1.24 -8.01 4.65
CA ILE A 67 2.07 -8.23 3.47
C ILE A 67 2.78 -6.91 3.16
N CYS A 68 4.10 -6.90 3.07
CA CYS A 68 4.84 -5.70 2.64
C CYS A 68 4.59 -5.45 1.15
N SER A 69 4.24 -4.22 0.81
CA SER A 69 4.23 -3.70 -0.56
C SER A 69 5.43 -2.80 -0.76
#